data_AF-A0A820K2D3-F1
#
_entry.id   AF-A0A820K2D3-F1
#
_cell.length_a   1.000
_cell.length_b   1.000
_cell.length_c   1.000
_cell.angle_alpha   90.00
_cell.angle_beta   90.00
_cell.angle_gamma   90.00
#
_symmetry.space_group_name_H-M   'P 1'
#
loop_
_entity.id
_entity.type
_entity.pdbx_description
1 polymer ?
#
loop_
_entity_poly.entity_id
_entity_poly.type
_entity_poly.pdbx_seq_one_letter_code
_entity_poly.pdbx_strand_id
1 'polypeptide(L)' 'MSKEEIRQLFKQFDNGNGRLSLAEIDRAIINFYPQFGTNKKAILRAYKAADTSGNGFVELKEFEKI' A
#
# COMPACT_ATOMS: atom_id res chain seq x y z
N MET A 1 -12.33 7.98 -4.29
CA MET A 1 -11.09 8.67 -4.69
C MET A 1 -11.02 8.69 -6.20
N SER A 2 -10.55 9.78 -6.80
CA SER A 2 -10.22 9.80 -8.22
C SER A 2 -8.95 8.98 -8.49
N LYS A 3 -8.72 8.61 -9.75
CA LYS A 3 -7.47 7.93 -10.15
C LYS A 3 -6.24 8.76 -9.81
N GLU A 4 -6.36 10.08 -9.92
CA GLU A 4 -5.32 11.04 -9.58
C GLU A 4 -4.99 10.99 -8.09
N GLU A 5 -6.01 10.98 -7.21
CA GLU A 5 -5.81 10.86 -5.77
C GLU A 5 -5.14 9.54 -5.38
N ILE A 6 -5.57 8.42 -5.99
CA ILE A 6 -4.97 7.09 -5.76
C ILE A 6 -3.50 7.08 -6.18
N ARG A 7 -3.20 7.66 -7.34
CA ARG A 7 -1.82 7.74 -7.85
C ARG A 7 -0.93 8.64 -6.99
N GLN A 8 -1.47 9.74 -6.46
CA GLN A 8 -0.75 10.59 -5.53
C GLN A 8 -0.50 9.89 -4.20
N LEU A 9 -1.47 9.13 -3.69
CA LEU A 9 -1.31 8.34 -2.48
C LEU A 9 -0.26 7.24 -2.68
N PHE A 10 -0.31 6.51 -3.78
CA PHE A 10 0.69 5.50 -4.13
C PHE A 10 2.11 6.09 -4.15
N LYS A 11 2.28 7.26 -4.78
CA LYS A 11 3.57 7.96 -4.82
C LYS A 11 4.08 8.38 -3.45
N GLN A 12 3.20 8.65 -2.48
CA GLN A 12 3.61 8.98 -1.12
C GLN A 12 4.10 7.75 -0.34
N PHE A 13 3.69 6.56 -0.77
CA PHE A 13 4.02 5.30 -0.10
C PHE A 13 5.28 4.66 -0.71
N ASP A 14 5.47 4.80 -2.02
CA ASP A 14 6.58 4.23 -2.78
C ASP A 14 7.90 4.98 -2.50
N ASN A 15 9.01 4.24 -2.40
CA ASN A 15 10.34 4.82 -2.30
C ASN A 15 10.99 5.15 -3.67
N GLY A 16 10.23 5.07 -4.76
CA GLY A 16 10.65 5.41 -6.11
C GLY A 16 11.01 4.19 -6.97
N ASN A 17 10.61 2.98 -6.53
CA ASN A 17 10.86 1.75 -7.28
C ASN A 17 9.66 1.32 -8.14
N GLY A 18 8.51 2.02 -8.02
CA GLY A 18 7.29 1.79 -8.79
C GLY A 18 6.36 0.70 -8.25
N ARG A 19 6.63 0.16 -7.07
CA ARG A 19 5.86 -0.92 -6.40
C ARG A 19 5.97 -0.80 -4.88
N LEU A 20 4.95 -1.26 -4.17
CA LEU A 20 4.91 -1.17 -2.73
C LEU A 20 5.22 -2.50 -2.08
N SER A 21 6.29 -2.55 -1.31
CA SER A 21 6.58 -3.61 -0.36
C SER A 21 5.72 -3.49 0.90
N LEU A 22 5.59 -4.59 1.64
CA LEU A 22 4.92 -4.59 2.95
C LEU A 22 5.53 -3.56 3.90
N ALA A 23 6.84 -3.35 3.87
CA ALA A 23 7.53 -2.40 4.74
C ALA A 23 7.20 -0.93 4.39
N GLU A 24 7.04 -0.62 3.10
CA GLU A 24 6.62 0.71 2.64
C GLU A 24 5.18 1.00 3.05
N ILE A 25 4.28 0.03 2.86
CA ILE A 25 2.88 0.14 3.30
C ILE A 25 2.80 0.28 4.83
N ASP A 26 3.54 -0.53 5.58
CA ASP A 26 3.55 -0.47 7.05
C ASP A 26 4.04 0.90 7.55
N ARG A 27 5.14 1.41 6.97
CA ARG A 27 5.66 2.74 7.30
C ARG A 27 4.67 3.84 6.95
N ALA A 28 4.07 3.79 5.77
CA ALA A 28 3.10 4.78 5.33
C ALA A 28 1.84 4.76 6.22
N ILE A 29 1.35 3.59 6.61
CA ILE A 29 0.23 3.47 7.54
C ILE A 29 0.58 4.06 8.91
N ILE A 30 1.77 3.79 9.45
CA ILE A 30 2.19 4.41 10.72
C ILE A 30 2.23 5.94 10.63
N ASN A 31 2.70 6.48 9.49
CA ASN A 31 2.88 7.92 9.33
C ASN A 31 1.57 8.66 9.04
N PHE A 32 0.72 8.13 8.15
CA PHE A 32 -0.49 8.80 7.68
C PHE A 32 -1.76 8.34 8.39
N TYR A 33 -1.78 7.10 8.88
CA TYR A 33 -2.94 6.47 9.51
C TYR A 33 -2.55 5.75 10.81
N PRO A 34 -1.98 6.46 11.81
CA PRO A 34 -1.43 5.87 13.02
C PRO A 34 -2.43 5.01 13.80
N GLN A 35 -3.74 5.27 13.66
CA GLN A 35 -4.83 4.45 14.22
C GLN A 35 -4.81 2.99 13.74
N PHE A 36 -4.23 2.71 12.57
CA PHE A 36 -4.11 1.35 12.02
C PHE A 36 -2.70 0.77 12.17
N GLY A 37 -1.69 1.60 12.48
CA GLY A 37 -0.27 1.20 12.56
C GLY A 37 0.05 0.14 13.62
N THR A 38 -0.79 0.01 14.65
CA THR A 38 -0.65 -1.00 15.71
C THR A 38 -1.17 -2.38 15.28
N ASN A 39 -2.05 -2.46 14.28
CA ASN A 39 -2.67 -3.71 13.85
C ASN A 39 -1.92 -4.35 12.68
N LYS A 40 -0.72 -4.87 12.97
CA LYS A 40 0.16 -5.52 11.97
C LYS A 40 -0.53 -6.66 11.20
N LYS A 41 -1.43 -7.41 11.86
CA LYS A 41 -2.19 -8.48 11.21
C LYS A 41 -3.19 -7.94 10.18
N ALA A 42 -3.84 -6.80 10.46
CA ALA A 42 -4.72 -6.15 9.49
C ALA A 42 -3.93 -5.63 8.29
N ILE A 43 -2.79 -4.97 8.54
CA ILE A 43 -1.90 -4.47 7.48
C ILE A 43 -1.44 -5.62 6.58
N LEU A 44 -0.96 -6.73 7.16
CA LEU A 44 -0.53 -7.91 6.40
C LEU A 44 -1.67 -8.53 5.58
N ARG A 45 -2.90 -8.56 6.12
CA ARG A 45 -4.06 -9.07 5.37
C ARG A 45 -4.44 -8.15 4.20
N ALA A 46 -4.44 -6.84 4.42
CA ALA A 46 -4.72 -5.87 3.37
C ALA A 46 -3.66 -5.94 2.26
N TYR A 47 -2.39 -6.05 2.65
CA TYR A 47 -1.28 -6.27 1.73
C TYR A 47 -1.49 -7.50 0.84
N LYS A 48 -1.76 -8.66 1.45
CA LYS A 48 -1.98 -9.91 0.71
C LYS A 48 -3.23 -9.88 -0.17
N ALA A 49 -4.25 -9.13 0.22
CA ALA A 49 -5.46 -8.95 -0.59
C ALA A 49 -5.20 -8.05 -1.80
N ALA A 50 -4.30 -7.07 -1.67
CA ALA A 50 -3.92 -6.15 -2.73
C ALA A 50 -2.92 -6.76 -3.73
N ASP A 51 -2.01 -7.63 -3.30
CA ASP A 51 -1.07 -8.36 -4.17
C ASP A 51 -1.80 -9.47 -4.96
N THR A 52 -2.57 -9.06 -5.96
CA THR A 52 -3.34 -9.97 -6.82
C THR A 52 -2.49 -10.77 -7.78
N SER A 53 -1.29 -10.27 -8.12
CA SER A 53 -0.32 -10.93 -8.99
C SER A 53 0.46 -12.02 -8.25
N GLY A 54 0.53 -11.95 -6.92
CA GLY A 54 1.29 -12.87 -6.07
C GLY A 54 2.80 -12.71 -6.20
N ASN A 55 3.27 -11.56 -6.71
CA ASN A 55 4.69 -11.30 -6.93
C ASN A 55 5.41 -10.79 -5.66
N GLY A 56 4.66 -10.64 -4.56
CA GLY A 56 5.19 -10.16 -3.29
C GLY A 56 5.37 -8.66 -3.24
N PHE A 57 4.69 -7.89 -4.11
CA PHE A 57 4.62 -6.43 -4.12
C PHE A 57 3.23 -5.98 -4.56
N VAL A 58 2.84 -4.75 -4.21
CA VAL A 58 1.62 -4.12 -4.72
C VAL A 58 1.98 -3.09 -5.78
N GLU A 59 1.62 -3.36 -7.03
CA GLU A 59 1.83 -2.45 -8.16
C GLU A 59 0.71 -1.40 -8.22
N LEU A 60 0.94 -0.27 -8.89
CA LEU A 60 -0.07 0.80 -9.04
C LEU A 60 -1.40 0.27 -9.60
N LYS A 61 -1.34 -0.64 -10.59
CA LYS A 61 -2.52 -1.27 -11.21
C LYS A 61 -3.33 -2.13 -10.23
N GLU A 62 -2.70 -2.62 -9.18
CA GLU A 62 -3.31 -3.43 -8.14
C GLU A 62 -3.85 -2.53 -7.03
N PHE A 63 -3.08 -1.49 -6.67
CA PHE A 63 -3.49 -0.46 -5.74
C PHE A 63 -4.74 0.32 -6.20
N GLU A 64 -4.90 0.53 -7.51
CA GLU A 64 -6.09 1.14 -8.11
C GLU A 64 -7.35 0.26 -8.04
N LYS A 65 -7.21 -1.03 -7.75
CA LYS A 65 -8.33 -1.98 -7.63
C LYS A 65 -8.80 -2.21 -6.20
N ILE A 66 -8.12 -1.60 -5.22
CA ILE A 66 -8.46 -1.68 -3.80
C ILE A 66 -9.74 -0.90 -3.51
#